data_AF-A0A537FVJ8-F1
#
_entry.id   AF-A0A537FVJ8-F1
#
_cell.length_a   1.000
_cell.length_b   1.000
_cell.length_c   1.000
_cell.angle_alpha   90.00
_cell.angle_beta   90.00
_cell.angle_gamma   90.00
#
_symmetry.space_group_name_H-M   'P 1'
#
loop_
_entity.id
_entity.type
_entity.pdbx_description
1 polymer ?
#
loop_
_entity_poly.entity_id
_entity_poly.type
_entity_poly.pdbx_seq_one_letter_code
_entity_poly.pdbx_strand_id
1 'polypeptide(L)'
;AAALREQMALGEVMLNALGFEGSHFFLFDGNALEKELWALKPAMGVSKTASFNLSPEKRTTLDFELDHLAVNAPRKIEEIKLPAGAPFGALAVNKQTCTLCKACIGACPESALLDAADAPRLRFIERNCVQCGLCAETCPEDAIELVPRLLIGAQAKQAVTLNEAEPFHCVRCGKPFGTRRMVDSMLGKLGGHSMFAGDGALRRLQMCGDCRVVDMMENRSEATIFDFKK
;
A
#
# COMPACT_ATOMS: atom_id res chain seq x y z
N ALA A 1 -14.64 25.36 1.86
CA ALA A 1 -14.95 24.91 3.23
C ALA A 1 -15.18 23.39 3.35
N ALA A 2 -15.66 22.68 2.32
CA ALA A 2 -15.94 21.24 2.40
C ALA A 2 -14.71 20.39 2.83
N ALA A 3 -13.60 20.49 2.09
CA ALA A 3 -12.36 19.77 2.41
C ALA A 3 -11.85 20.06 3.84
N LEU A 4 -11.96 21.32 4.30
CA LEU A 4 -11.57 21.68 5.67
C LEU A 4 -12.47 20.99 6.70
N ARG A 5 -13.79 20.95 6.47
CA ARG A 5 -14.73 20.24 7.34
C ARG A 5 -14.47 18.73 7.38
N GLU A 6 -14.10 18.13 6.25
CA GLU A 6 -13.71 16.71 6.19
C GLU A 6 -12.45 16.45 7.02
N GLN A 7 -11.44 17.31 6.93
CA GLN A 7 -10.22 17.20 7.75
C GLN A 7 -10.51 17.38 9.25
N MET A 8 -11.37 18.34 9.61
CA MET A 8 -11.82 18.54 10.99
C MET A 8 -12.58 17.30 11.50
N ALA A 9 -13.50 16.76 10.70
CA ALA A 9 -14.26 15.56 11.06
C ALA A 9 -13.34 14.34 11.25
N LEU A 10 -12.29 14.21 10.42
CA LEU A 10 -11.28 13.17 10.60
C LEU A 10 -10.52 13.32 11.93
N GLY A 11 -10.10 14.55 12.26
CA GLY A 11 -9.46 14.87 13.53
C GLY A 11 -10.37 14.57 14.73
N GLU A 12 -11.65 14.91 14.64
CA GLU A 12 -12.66 14.56 15.65
C GLU A 12 -12.76 13.05 15.85
N VAL A 13 -12.81 12.25 14.77
CA VAL A 13 -12.86 10.79 14.88
C VAL A 13 -11.64 10.25 15.63
N MET A 14 -10.44 10.77 15.33
CA MET A 14 -9.20 10.36 15.98
C MET A 14 -9.19 10.72 17.47
N LEU A 15 -9.54 11.96 17.82
CA LEU A 15 -9.53 12.45 19.21
C LEU A 15 -10.58 11.73 20.07
N ASN A 16 -11.80 11.57 19.54
CA ASN A 16 -12.87 10.86 20.23
C ASN A 16 -12.52 9.37 20.44
N ALA A 17 -11.87 8.73 19.46
CA ALA A 17 -11.42 7.35 19.61
C ALA A 17 -10.36 7.19 20.72
N LEU A 18 -9.46 8.16 20.87
CA LEU A 18 -8.48 8.25 21.97
C LEU A 18 -9.11 8.63 23.32
N GLY A 19 -10.41 8.95 23.34
CA GLY A 19 -11.16 9.27 24.56
C GLY A 19 -11.06 10.72 25.01
N PHE A 20 -10.61 11.64 24.15
CA PHE A 20 -10.71 13.07 24.43
C PHE A 20 -12.16 13.52 24.25
N GLU A 21 -12.79 14.02 25.32
CA GLU A 21 -14.18 14.46 25.30
C GLU A 21 -14.34 15.91 24.84
N GLY A 22 -15.47 16.22 24.21
CA GLY A 22 -15.81 17.57 23.73
C GLY A 22 -15.72 17.68 22.20
N SER A 23 -15.84 18.90 21.69
CA SER A 23 -15.63 19.21 20.28
C SER A 23 -14.38 20.06 20.15
N HIS A 24 -13.39 19.58 19.40
CA HIS A 24 -12.06 20.15 19.29
C HIS A 24 -11.91 21.08 18.09
N PHE A 25 -12.71 20.88 17.05
CA PHE A 25 -12.61 21.64 15.81
C PHE A 25 -13.91 22.42 15.52
N PHE A 26 -13.79 23.73 15.32
CA PHE A 26 -14.90 24.61 14.94
C PHE A 26 -14.54 25.46 13.72
N LEU A 27 -15.52 25.74 12.87
CA LEU A 27 -15.38 26.60 11.69
C LEU A 27 -16.41 27.71 11.77
N PHE A 28 -15.93 28.95 11.87
CA PHE A 28 -16.77 30.13 12.05
C PHE A 28 -16.79 31.01 10.81
N ASP A 29 -17.89 31.74 10.64
CA ASP A 29 -17.96 32.87 9.71
C ASP A 29 -17.44 34.13 10.41
N GLY A 30 -16.64 34.95 9.71
CA GLY A 30 -15.97 36.12 10.27
C GLY A 30 -16.93 37.14 10.89
N ASN A 31 -18.18 37.21 10.41
CA ASN A 31 -19.19 38.15 10.90
C ASN A 31 -19.73 37.81 12.30
N ALA A 32 -19.61 36.57 12.75
CA ALA A 32 -20.13 36.10 14.05
C ALA A 32 -19.04 35.61 15.01
N LEU A 33 -17.76 35.72 14.61
CA LEU A 33 -16.62 35.09 15.28
C LEU A 33 -16.54 35.39 16.78
N GLU A 34 -16.68 36.65 17.20
CA GLU A 34 -16.56 37.02 18.62
C GLU A 34 -17.62 36.31 19.47
N LYS A 35 -18.90 36.41 19.08
CA LYS A 35 -20.00 35.79 19.80
C LYS A 35 -19.88 34.27 19.86
N GLU A 36 -19.50 33.65 18.75
CA GLU A 36 -19.36 32.19 18.65
C GLU A 36 -18.16 31.67 19.44
N LEU A 37 -17.03 32.39 19.41
CA LEU A 37 -15.83 32.06 20.17
C LEU A 37 -16.07 32.11 21.69
N TRP A 38 -16.74 33.15 22.18
CA TRP A 38 -17.07 33.27 23.60
C TRP A 38 -18.08 32.23 24.09
N ALA A 39 -18.87 31.66 23.19
CA ALA A 39 -19.83 30.60 23.52
C ALA A 39 -19.22 29.20 23.57
N LEU A 40 -17.96 29.04 23.12
CA LEU A 40 -17.31 27.73 23.09
C LEU A 40 -17.03 27.17 24.48
N LYS A 41 -17.26 25.86 24.61
CA LYS A 41 -16.84 25.09 25.77
C LYS A 41 -15.48 24.46 25.47
N PRO A 42 -14.48 24.62 26.34
CA PRO A 42 -13.19 23.96 26.17
C PRO A 42 -13.37 22.44 26.10
N ALA A 43 -12.82 21.82 25.06
CA ALA A 43 -12.72 20.37 24.97
C ALA A 43 -11.58 19.86 25.87
N MET A 44 -11.61 18.57 26.19
CA MET A 44 -10.54 17.90 26.91
C MET A 44 -9.27 17.90 26.07
N GLY A 45 -8.19 18.45 26.63
CA GLY A 45 -6.86 18.42 26.02
C GLY A 45 -5.93 17.40 26.68
N VAL A 46 -4.70 17.35 26.18
CA VAL A 46 -3.61 16.60 26.82
C VAL A 46 -3.20 17.26 28.14
N SER A 47 -2.84 16.45 29.15
CA SER A 47 -2.37 16.94 30.45
C SER A 47 -0.93 17.44 30.42
N LYS A 48 -0.10 16.88 29.54
CA LYS A 48 1.30 17.27 29.34
C LYS A 48 1.45 17.91 27.97
N THR A 49 2.01 19.11 27.92
CA THR A 49 2.26 19.84 26.67
C THR A 49 3.34 19.13 25.84
N ALA A 50 3.18 19.20 24.51
CA ALA A 50 4.17 18.74 23.56
C ALA A 50 5.45 19.57 23.67
N SER A 51 6.61 18.91 23.59
CA SER A 51 7.94 19.54 23.65
C SER A 51 8.77 19.34 22.39
N PHE A 52 8.18 18.77 21.33
CA PHE A 52 8.84 18.53 20.05
C PHE A 52 8.61 19.70 19.10
N ASN A 53 9.56 19.90 18.17
CA ASN A 53 9.42 20.88 17.09
C ASN A 53 8.81 20.21 15.86
N LEU A 54 7.98 20.97 15.14
CA LEU A 54 7.40 20.53 13.88
C LEU A 54 8.37 20.74 12.73
N SER A 55 8.39 19.81 11.78
CA SER A 55 9.15 19.94 10.53
C SER A 55 8.22 20.21 9.35
N PRO A 56 8.75 20.71 8.21
CA PRO A 56 7.97 20.86 6.98
C PRO A 56 7.45 19.53 6.41
N GLU A 57 7.99 18.39 6.85
CA GLU A 57 7.57 17.07 6.44
C GLU A 57 6.25 16.70 7.12
N LYS A 58 5.14 16.94 6.41
CA LYS A 58 3.78 16.76 6.93
C LYS A 58 3.56 15.43 7.63
N ARG A 59 4.02 14.31 7.05
CA ARG A 59 3.81 12.98 7.63
C ARG A 59 4.59 12.78 8.92
N THR A 60 5.86 13.21 8.96
CA THR A 60 6.69 13.16 10.16
C THR A 60 6.09 14.01 11.29
N THR A 61 5.61 15.20 10.98
CA THR A 61 4.92 16.07 11.93
C THR A 61 3.65 15.41 12.50
N LEU A 62 2.80 14.84 11.63
CA LEU A 62 1.61 14.11 12.07
C LEU A 62 1.96 12.90 12.94
N ASP A 63 3.04 12.17 12.65
CA ASP A 63 3.48 11.05 13.50
C ASP A 63 3.79 11.53 14.93
N PHE A 64 4.51 12.65 15.09
CA PHE A 64 4.83 13.19 16.41
C PHE A 64 3.58 13.63 17.17
N GLU A 65 2.64 14.28 16.49
CA GLU A 65 1.37 14.72 17.06
C GLU A 65 0.52 13.52 17.52
N LEU A 66 0.36 12.52 16.64
CA LEU A 66 -0.43 11.32 16.93
C LEU A 66 0.23 10.47 18.03
N ASP A 67 1.56 10.29 18.01
CA ASP A 67 2.30 9.58 19.06
C ASP A 67 2.13 10.30 20.41
N HIS A 68 2.21 11.64 20.42
CA HIS A 68 2.01 12.43 21.64
C HIS A 68 0.59 12.35 22.19
N LEU A 69 -0.42 12.46 21.31
CA LEU A 69 -1.82 12.28 21.68
C LEU A 69 -2.06 10.89 22.24
N ALA A 70 -1.56 9.84 21.58
CA ALA A 70 -1.71 8.46 22.04
C ALA A 70 -1.06 8.19 23.41
N VAL A 71 0.14 8.74 23.65
CA VAL A 71 0.83 8.62 24.95
C VAL A 71 0.03 9.29 26.07
N ASN A 72 -0.62 10.42 25.80
CA ASN A 72 -1.41 11.18 26.77
C ASN A 72 -2.92 10.90 26.71
N ALA A 73 -3.34 9.97 25.86
CA ALA A 73 -4.74 9.65 25.63
C ALA A 73 -5.39 9.04 26.89
N PRO A 74 -6.62 9.48 27.25
CA PRO A 74 -7.42 8.87 28.31
C PRO A 74 -7.71 7.39 28.05
N ARG A 75 -7.90 7.01 26.78
CA ARG A 75 -8.13 5.62 26.36
C ARG A 75 -6.93 5.12 25.57
N LYS A 76 -6.36 3.98 26.00
CA LYS A 76 -5.30 3.28 25.24
C LYS A 76 -5.92 2.32 24.23
N ILE A 77 -5.72 2.63 22.96
CA ILE A 77 -6.11 1.79 21.84
C ILE A 77 -4.93 1.70 20.86
N GLU A 78 -4.84 0.58 20.16
CA GLU A 78 -3.77 0.35 19.18
C GLU A 78 -4.20 0.75 17.77
N GLU A 79 -5.50 0.76 17.50
CA GLU A 79 -6.07 1.03 16.18
C GLU A 79 -7.32 1.91 16.28
N ILE A 80 -7.43 2.86 15.36
CA ILE A 80 -8.62 3.69 15.16
C ILE A 80 -9.19 3.40 13.77
N LYS A 81 -10.47 3.01 13.69
CA LYS A 81 -11.18 2.92 12.41
C LYS A 81 -11.45 4.31 11.87
N LEU A 82 -11.15 4.54 10.60
CA LEU A 82 -11.33 5.83 9.96
C LEU A 82 -12.43 5.77 8.87
N PRO A 83 -13.07 6.90 8.55
CA PRO A 83 -13.97 6.97 7.42
C PRO A 83 -13.22 6.78 6.09
N ALA A 84 -13.96 6.43 5.03
CA ALA A 84 -13.44 6.42 3.67
C ALA A 84 -12.87 7.79 3.28
N GLY A 85 -11.74 7.78 2.56
CA GLY A 85 -11.02 9.01 2.17
C GLY A 85 -9.97 9.48 3.18
N ALA A 86 -9.83 8.81 4.33
CA ALA A 86 -8.75 9.12 5.27
C ALA A 86 -7.36 8.82 4.66
N PRO A 87 -6.33 9.66 4.90
CA PRO A 87 -4.98 9.48 4.37
C PRO A 87 -4.14 8.50 5.22
N PHE A 88 -4.79 7.61 5.96
CA PHE A 88 -4.17 6.59 6.81
C PHE A 88 -4.96 5.30 6.63
N GLY A 89 -4.25 4.18 6.56
CA GLY A 89 -4.91 2.88 6.51
C GLY A 89 -3.97 1.76 6.13
N ALA A 90 -4.51 0.56 6.24
CA ALA A 90 -3.87 -0.66 5.81
C ALA A 90 -4.38 -1.09 4.42
N LEU A 91 -3.87 -2.23 3.98
CA LEU A 91 -4.31 -2.94 2.79
C LEU A 91 -4.73 -4.36 3.19
N ALA A 92 -5.91 -4.77 2.74
CA ALA A 92 -6.31 -6.17 2.77
C ALA A 92 -5.89 -6.82 1.45
N VAL A 93 -5.08 -7.89 1.52
CA VAL A 93 -4.61 -8.63 0.35
C VAL A 93 -5.24 -10.00 0.32
N ASN A 94 -5.96 -10.29 -0.75
CA ASN A 94 -6.50 -11.62 -1.01
C ASN A 94 -5.34 -12.56 -1.40
N LYS A 95 -4.90 -13.39 -0.46
CA LYS A 95 -3.78 -14.33 -0.65
C LYS A 95 -4.08 -15.40 -1.70
N GLN A 96 -5.36 -15.62 -1.97
CA GLN A 96 -5.82 -16.44 -3.07
C GLN A 96 -5.59 -15.65 -4.36
N THR A 97 -6.24 -14.56 -4.70
CA THR A 97 -6.05 -13.98 -6.05
C THR A 97 -4.65 -13.36 -6.29
N CYS A 98 -3.93 -12.93 -5.25
CA CYS A 98 -2.62 -12.29 -5.38
C CYS A 98 -1.54 -13.22 -5.98
N THR A 99 -0.96 -12.81 -7.10
CA THR A 99 0.13 -13.53 -7.80
C THR A 99 1.54 -13.12 -7.36
N LEU A 100 1.68 -12.09 -6.51
CA LEU A 100 2.97 -11.48 -6.14
C LEU A 100 3.79 -11.01 -7.37
N CYS A 101 3.11 -10.48 -8.38
CA CYS A 101 3.72 -9.94 -9.60
C CYS A 101 4.48 -8.62 -9.41
N LYS A 102 4.42 -8.02 -8.22
CA LYS A 102 5.10 -6.78 -7.81
C LYS A 102 4.64 -5.49 -8.52
N ALA A 103 3.57 -5.53 -9.31
CA ALA A 103 2.98 -4.33 -9.93
C ALA A 103 2.62 -3.24 -8.90
N CYS A 104 1.97 -3.63 -7.80
CA CYS A 104 1.59 -2.71 -6.72
C CYS A 104 2.78 -2.06 -6.00
N ILE A 105 3.93 -2.75 -5.93
CA ILE A 105 5.16 -2.20 -5.34
C ILE A 105 5.69 -1.08 -6.24
N GLY A 106 5.78 -1.32 -7.54
CA GLY A 106 6.23 -0.30 -8.50
C GLY A 106 5.29 0.90 -8.65
N ALA A 107 3.99 0.70 -8.39
CA ALA A 107 2.98 1.77 -8.46
C ALA A 107 2.89 2.64 -7.19
N CYS A 108 3.55 2.26 -6.08
CA CYS A 108 3.41 2.98 -4.81
C CYS A 108 4.36 4.19 -4.75
N PRO A 109 3.87 5.44 -4.83
CA PRO A 109 4.74 6.62 -4.80
C PRO A 109 5.43 6.83 -3.45
N GLU A 110 4.79 6.41 -2.37
CA GLU A 110 5.28 6.59 -0.98
C GLU A 110 6.16 5.44 -0.50
N SER A 111 6.46 4.45 -1.36
CA SER A 111 7.22 3.26 -0.96
C SER A 111 6.63 2.56 0.29
N ALA A 112 5.31 2.52 0.41
CA ALA A 112 4.61 1.82 1.49
C ALA A 112 4.58 0.31 1.26
N LEU A 113 4.65 -0.14 0.01
CA LEU A 113 4.75 -1.54 -0.38
C LEU A 113 6.20 -1.86 -0.72
N LEU A 114 6.69 -2.99 -0.19
CA LEU A 114 8.08 -3.40 -0.30
C LEU A 114 8.16 -4.87 -0.73
N ASP A 115 9.23 -5.18 -1.44
CA ASP A 115 9.62 -6.55 -1.77
C ASP A 115 10.53 -7.14 -0.67
N ALA A 116 10.77 -8.45 -0.73
CA ALA A 116 11.83 -9.08 0.05
C ALA A 116 12.84 -9.78 -0.88
N ALA A 117 14.12 -9.66 -0.54
CA ALA A 117 15.21 -10.17 -1.39
C ALA A 117 15.38 -11.69 -1.33
N ASP A 118 14.96 -12.30 -0.23
CA ASP A 118 15.16 -13.72 0.08
C ASP A 118 14.01 -14.61 -0.40
N ALA A 119 12.77 -14.11 -0.39
CA ALA A 119 11.58 -14.85 -0.80
C ALA A 119 10.53 -13.91 -1.43
N PRO A 120 9.67 -14.41 -2.33
CA PRO A 120 8.53 -13.67 -2.85
C PRO A 120 7.58 -13.26 -1.72
N ARG A 121 7.72 -12.02 -1.24
CA ARG A 121 6.88 -11.45 -0.18
C ARG A 121 6.44 -10.04 -0.54
N LEU A 122 5.17 -9.77 -0.29
CA LEU A 122 4.62 -8.43 -0.29
C LEU A 122 4.63 -7.91 1.15
N ARG A 123 5.50 -6.95 1.43
CA ARG A 123 5.60 -6.27 2.73
C ARG A 123 4.98 -4.89 2.67
N PHE A 124 4.55 -4.38 3.82
CA PHE A 124 3.83 -3.12 3.93
C PHE A 124 4.23 -2.33 5.18
N ILE A 125 4.45 -1.03 5.03
CA ILE A 125 4.67 -0.08 6.13
C ILE A 125 3.49 0.91 6.15
N GLU A 126 2.62 0.79 7.16
CA GLU A 126 1.40 1.59 7.27
C GLU A 126 1.68 3.08 7.38
N ARG A 127 2.74 3.46 8.11
CA ARG A 127 3.19 4.84 8.26
C ARG A 127 3.37 5.55 6.92
N ASN A 128 3.84 4.85 5.88
CA ASN A 128 4.09 5.46 4.58
C ASN A 128 2.82 5.54 3.72
N CYS A 129 1.79 4.75 4.02
CA CYS A 129 0.59 4.69 3.19
C CYS A 129 -0.27 5.94 3.33
N VAL A 130 -0.63 6.53 2.19
CA VAL A 130 -1.55 7.69 2.08
C VAL A 130 -2.92 7.32 1.52
N GLN A 131 -3.23 6.02 1.41
CA GLN A 131 -4.52 5.49 0.92
C GLN A 131 -4.93 6.00 -0.48
N CYS A 132 -3.96 6.21 -1.38
CA CYS A 132 -4.22 6.74 -2.73
C CYS A 132 -4.86 5.75 -3.72
N GLY A 133 -4.96 4.46 -3.39
CA GLY A 133 -5.65 3.47 -4.22
C GLY A 133 -4.90 2.94 -5.44
N LEU A 134 -3.79 3.56 -5.87
CA LEU A 134 -3.02 3.14 -7.05
C LEU A 134 -2.60 1.65 -7.02
N CYS A 135 -2.29 1.13 -5.83
CA CYS A 135 -1.95 -0.29 -5.65
C CYS A 135 -3.12 -1.24 -5.95
N ALA A 136 -4.36 -0.83 -5.65
CA ALA A 136 -5.56 -1.59 -5.97
C ALA A 136 -5.86 -1.51 -7.47
N GLU A 137 -5.84 -0.30 -8.04
CA GLU A 137 -6.14 -0.07 -9.46
C GLU A 137 -5.15 -0.78 -10.41
N THR A 138 -3.87 -0.85 -10.04
CA THR A 138 -2.84 -1.50 -10.86
C THR A 138 -2.83 -3.03 -10.72
N CYS A 139 -3.57 -3.59 -9.75
CA CYS A 139 -3.54 -5.02 -9.49
C CYS A 139 -4.29 -5.79 -10.59
N PRO A 140 -3.62 -6.60 -11.43
CA PRO A 140 -4.28 -7.28 -12.55
C PRO A 140 -5.17 -8.47 -12.11
N GLU A 141 -5.26 -8.73 -10.81
CA GLU A 141 -6.02 -9.83 -10.22
C GLU A 141 -7.01 -9.32 -9.15
N ASP A 142 -7.22 -7.99 -9.07
CA ASP A 142 -8.12 -7.33 -8.11
C ASP A 142 -7.94 -7.81 -6.66
N ALA A 143 -6.68 -8.01 -6.25
CA ALA A 143 -6.35 -8.70 -5.00
C ALA A 143 -6.15 -7.76 -3.79
N ILE A 144 -6.33 -6.45 -3.95
CA ILE A 144 -5.98 -5.44 -2.94
C ILE A 144 -7.19 -4.55 -2.65
N GLU A 145 -7.54 -4.43 -1.37
CA GLU A 145 -8.56 -3.51 -0.89
C GLU A 145 -7.96 -2.51 0.11
N LEU A 146 -8.40 -1.26 0.05
CA LEU A 146 -8.04 -0.21 1.01
C LEU A 146 -8.80 -0.40 2.32
N VAL A 147 -8.11 -0.31 3.45
CA VAL A 147 -8.72 -0.39 4.78
C VAL A 147 -8.40 0.89 5.56
N PRO A 148 -9.29 1.90 5.53
CA PRO A 148 -9.08 3.17 6.23
C PRO A 148 -9.03 2.94 7.75
N ARG A 149 -7.85 3.16 8.32
CA ARG A 149 -7.58 3.02 9.76
C ARG A 149 -6.31 3.78 10.14
N LEU A 150 -6.09 3.98 11.43
CA LEU A 150 -4.85 4.48 11.97
C LEU A 150 -4.32 3.51 13.01
N LEU A 151 -3.22 2.82 12.67
CA LEU A 151 -2.42 2.08 13.64
C LEU A 151 -1.56 3.05 14.46
N ILE A 152 -1.59 2.91 15.78
CA ILE A 152 -0.95 3.82 16.73
C ILE A 152 0.40 3.25 17.18
N GLY A 153 1.40 4.12 17.29
CA GLY A 153 2.71 3.81 17.87
C GLY A 153 3.71 3.21 16.89
N ALA A 154 4.74 2.56 17.44
CA ALA A 154 5.91 2.10 16.69
C ALA A 154 5.57 1.04 15.63
N GLN A 155 4.50 0.29 15.82
CA GLN A 155 4.00 -0.76 14.93
C GLN A 155 3.67 -0.21 13.54
N ALA A 156 3.16 1.02 13.44
CA ALA A 156 2.87 1.67 12.15
C ALA A 156 4.13 1.83 11.28
N LYS A 157 5.29 1.95 11.91
CA LYS A 157 6.60 2.16 11.26
C LYS A 157 7.29 0.84 10.90
N GLN A 158 6.73 -0.30 11.29
CA GLN A 158 7.30 -1.62 11.03
C GLN A 158 6.73 -2.23 9.76
N ALA A 159 7.58 -2.90 9.01
CA ALA A 159 7.18 -3.61 7.80
C ALA A 159 6.55 -4.97 8.15
N VAL A 160 5.26 -5.12 7.85
CA VAL A 160 4.49 -6.37 8.01
C VAL A 160 4.38 -7.12 6.70
N THR A 161 4.28 -8.46 6.74
CA THR A 161 4.07 -9.28 5.54
C THR A 161 2.58 -9.43 5.26
N LEU A 162 2.11 -8.92 4.11
CA LEU A 162 0.73 -9.06 3.65
C LEU A 162 0.49 -10.40 2.94
N ASN A 163 1.45 -10.84 2.12
CA ASN A 163 1.39 -12.11 1.42
C ASN A 163 2.79 -12.67 1.13
N GLU A 164 2.90 -13.99 1.03
CA GLU A 164 4.13 -14.75 0.79
C GLU A 164 3.82 -16.00 -0.03
N ALA A 165 4.72 -16.40 -0.91
CA ALA A 165 4.61 -17.65 -1.64
C ALA A 165 5.97 -18.25 -1.96
N GLU A 166 5.98 -19.57 -2.17
CA GLU A 166 7.17 -20.29 -2.61
C GLU A 166 7.66 -19.81 -3.98
N PRO A 167 8.98 -19.63 -4.15
CA PRO A 167 9.55 -19.28 -5.45
C PRO A 167 9.32 -20.40 -6.48
N PHE A 168 8.92 -19.99 -7.68
CA PHE A 168 9.02 -20.82 -8.86
C PHE A 168 10.43 -20.72 -9.45
N HIS A 169 11.05 -21.88 -9.63
CA HIS A 169 12.42 -22.02 -10.12
C HIS A 169 12.42 -22.29 -11.62
N CYS A 170 13.36 -21.66 -12.32
CA CYS A 170 13.54 -21.85 -13.77
C CYS A 170 13.72 -23.33 -14.12
N VAL A 171 12.93 -23.84 -15.08
CA VAL A 171 12.99 -25.25 -15.53
C VAL A 171 14.28 -25.63 -16.26
N ARG A 172 15.17 -24.65 -16.53
CA ARG A 172 16.48 -24.86 -17.18
C ARG A 172 17.64 -24.75 -16.19
N CYS A 173 17.71 -23.68 -15.41
CA CYS A 173 18.87 -23.40 -14.53
C CYS A 173 18.56 -23.46 -13.03
N GLY A 174 17.30 -23.63 -12.63
CA GLY A 174 16.89 -23.66 -11.23
C GLY A 174 16.90 -22.30 -10.52
N LYS A 175 17.21 -21.17 -11.18
CA LYS A 175 17.16 -19.82 -10.57
C LYS A 175 15.71 -19.43 -10.21
N PRO A 176 15.41 -18.93 -8.99
CA PRO A 176 14.09 -18.41 -8.65
C PRO A 176 13.82 -17.11 -9.42
N PHE A 177 12.61 -16.96 -9.98
CA PHE A 177 12.27 -15.75 -10.76
C PHE A 177 10.82 -15.27 -10.62
N GLY A 178 9.97 -16.00 -9.90
CA GLY A 178 8.55 -15.70 -9.79
C GLY A 178 7.87 -16.56 -8.75
N THR A 179 6.54 -16.57 -8.75
CA THR A 179 5.74 -17.51 -7.95
C THR A 179 5.03 -18.49 -8.86
N ARG A 180 4.66 -19.66 -8.33
CA ARG A 180 3.88 -20.65 -9.11
C ARG A 180 2.60 -20.03 -9.66
N ARG A 181 1.89 -19.26 -8.84
CA ARG A 181 0.64 -18.61 -9.26
C ARG A 181 0.83 -17.59 -10.39
N MET A 182 1.92 -16.83 -10.36
CA MET A 182 2.25 -15.90 -11.43
C MET A 182 2.50 -16.64 -12.75
N VAL A 183 3.25 -17.75 -12.70
CA VAL A 183 3.54 -18.58 -13.87
C VAL A 183 2.26 -19.24 -14.40
N ASP A 184 1.42 -19.80 -13.52
CA ASP A 184 0.16 -20.43 -13.91
C ASP A 184 -0.83 -19.42 -14.52
N SER A 185 -0.95 -18.21 -13.94
CA SER A 185 -1.78 -17.12 -14.50
C SER A 185 -1.27 -16.70 -15.89
N MET A 186 0.06 -16.58 -16.05
CA MET A 186 0.68 -16.26 -17.33
C MET A 186 0.43 -17.36 -18.38
N LEU A 187 0.59 -18.63 -18.03
CA LEU A 187 0.34 -19.76 -18.91
C LEU A 187 -1.14 -19.84 -19.32
N GLY A 188 -2.07 -19.63 -18.38
CA GLY A 188 -3.50 -19.62 -18.66
C GLY A 188 -3.91 -18.47 -19.59
N LYS A 189 -3.35 -17.27 -19.40
CA LYS A 189 -3.65 -16.08 -20.22
C LYS A 189 -3.00 -16.12 -21.61
N LEU A 190 -1.79 -16.67 -21.74
CA LEU A 190 -1.01 -16.62 -22.98
C LEU A 190 -1.03 -17.90 -23.81
N GLY A 191 -1.31 -19.05 -23.19
CA GLY A 191 -1.08 -20.35 -23.83
C GLY A 191 -1.96 -20.66 -25.04
N GLY A 192 -3.09 -19.96 -25.21
CA GLY A 192 -3.95 -20.07 -26.40
C GLY A 192 -3.62 -19.08 -27.52
N HIS A 193 -2.67 -18.16 -27.33
CA HIS A 193 -2.38 -17.12 -28.30
C HIS A 193 -1.43 -17.65 -29.39
N SER A 194 -1.70 -17.32 -30.67
CA SER A 194 -0.96 -17.83 -31.84
C SER A 194 0.57 -17.60 -31.76
N MET A 195 1.00 -16.49 -31.17
CA MET A 195 2.41 -16.19 -30.92
C MET A 195 3.12 -17.17 -29.97
N PHE A 196 2.37 -17.94 -29.17
CA PHE A 196 2.89 -18.95 -28.24
C PHE A 196 2.53 -20.39 -28.66
N ALA A 197 2.05 -20.59 -29.90
CA ALA A 197 1.65 -21.90 -30.42
C ALA A 197 2.83 -22.74 -30.97
N GLY A 198 4.04 -22.17 -31.04
CA GLY A 198 5.24 -22.89 -31.49
C GLY A 198 5.80 -23.86 -30.45
N ASP A 199 6.50 -24.89 -30.92
CA ASP A 199 7.15 -25.89 -30.06
C ASP A 199 8.07 -25.22 -29.03
N GLY A 200 7.87 -25.55 -27.75
CA GLY A 200 8.69 -25.04 -26.65
C GLY A 200 8.37 -23.62 -26.15
N ALA A 201 7.46 -22.87 -26.78
CA ALA A 201 7.08 -21.52 -26.34
C ALA A 201 6.51 -21.49 -24.90
N LEU A 202 5.62 -22.44 -24.57
CA LEU A 202 5.09 -22.60 -23.21
C LEU A 202 6.15 -22.98 -22.18
N ARG A 203 7.17 -23.73 -22.58
CA ARG A 203 8.28 -24.11 -21.70
C ARG A 203 9.19 -22.92 -21.42
N ARG A 204 9.43 -22.05 -22.40
CA ARG A 204 10.14 -20.77 -22.21
C ARG A 204 9.43 -19.88 -21.21
N LEU A 205 8.09 -19.91 -21.15
CA LEU A 205 7.36 -19.13 -20.15
C LEU A 205 7.72 -19.52 -18.70
N GLN A 206 8.22 -20.73 -18.48
CA GLN A 206 8.68 -21.25 -17.19
C GLN A 206 10.20 -21.08 -16.95
N MET A 207 10.90 -20.35 -17.82
CA MET A 207 12.33 -20.04 -17.67
C MET A 207 12.55 -18.61 -17.15
N CYS A 208 13.67 -18.39 -16.44
CA CYS A 208 14.11 -17.03 -16.07
C CYS A 208 14.49 -16.21 -17.31
N GLY A 209 14.61 -14.89 -17.15
CA GLY A 209 14.94 -13.97 -18.25
C GLY A 209 16.20 -14.37 -19.01
N ASP A 210 17.26 -14.76 -18.30
CA ASP A 210 18.53 -15.18 -18.89
C ASP A 210 18.35 -16.44 -19.76
N CYS A 211 17.72 -17.48 -19.20
CA CYS A 211 17.49 -18.74 -19.91
C CYS A 211 16.52 -18.62 -21.08
N ARG A 212 15.53 -17.71 -21.01
CA ARG A 212 14.65 -17.42 -22.15
C ARG A 212 15.43 -16.90 -23.34
N VAL A 213 16.36 -15.96 -23.12
CA VAL A 213 17.19 -15.40 -24.20
C VAL A 213 18.10 -16.47 -24.80
N VAL A 214 18.73 -17.29 -23.95
CA VAL A 214 19.60 -18.38 -24.43
C VAL A 214 18.80 -19.40 -25.27
N ASP A 215 17.64 -19.84 -24.78
CA ASP A 215 16.78 -20.79 -25.51
C ASP A 215 16.28 -20.22 -26.85
N MET A 216 15.95 -18.94 -26.89
CA MET A 216 15.55 -18.23 -28.12
C MET A 216 16.68 -18.18 -29.16
N MET A 217 17.94 -18.03 -28.72
CA MET A 217 19.10 -17.99 -29.63
C MET A 217 19.53 -19.38 -30.11
N GLU A 218 19.31 -20.42 -29.30
CA GLU A 218 19.63 -21.82 -29.65
C GLU A 218 18.62 -22.43 -30.64
N ASN A 219 17.35 -22.03 -30.54
CA ASN A 219 16.27 -22.55 -31.40
C ASN A 219 16.26 -21.88 -32.79
N ARG A 220 17.01 -22.46 -33.73
CA ARG A 220 17.10 -22.02 -35.14
C ARG A 220 15.82 -22.16 -35.96
N SER A 221 14.74 -22.69 -35.37
CA SER A 221 13.43 -22.82 -36.02
C SER A 221 12.57 -21.55 -35.94
N GLU A 222 13.02 -20.51 -35.22
CA GLU A 222 12.30 -19.25 -35.11
C GLU A 222 12.64 -18.29 -36.26
N ALA A 223 11.62 -17.54 -36.70
CA ALA A 223 11.79 -16.52 -37.71
C ALA A 223 12.69 -15.40 -37.17
N THR A 224 13.83 -15.22 -37.81
CA THR A 224 14.80 -14.16 -37.57
C THR A 224 14.46 -12.94 -38.42
N ILE A 225 15.09 -11.80 -38.14
CA ILE A 225 14.95 -10.60 -38.96
C ILE A 225 15.38 -10.82 -40.43
N PHE A 226 16.17 -11.86 -40.70
CA PHE A 226 16.57 -12.24 -42.04
C PHE A 226 15.49 -13.01 -42.82
N ASP A 227 14.46 -13.52 -42.14
CA ASP A 227 13.35 -14.26 -42.75
C ASP A 227 12.23 -13.33 -43.25
N PHE A 228 12.20 -12.08 -42.79
CA PHE A 228 11.27 -11.06 -43.25
C PHE A 228 11.95 -10.16 -44.29
N LYS A 229 11.70 -10.42 -45.57
CA LYS A 229 12.14 -9.52 -46.66
C LYS A 229 11.43 -8.17 -46.54
N LYS A 230 12.20 -7.08 -46.65
CA LYS A 230 11.71 -5.69 -46.73
C LYS A 230 10.64 -5.52 -47.80
#